data_AF-A0A926Z8F4-F1
#
_entry.id   AF-A0A926Z8F4-F1
#
_cell.length_a   1.000
_cell.length_b   1.000
_cell.length_c   1.000
_cell.angle_alpha   90.00
_cell.angle_beta   90.00
_cell.angle_gamma   90.00
#
_symmetry.space_group_name_H-M   'P 1'
#
loop_
_entity.id
_entity.type
_entity.pdbx_description
1 polymer ?
#
loop_
_entity_poly.entity_id
_entity_poly.type
_entity_poly.pdbx_seq_one_letter_code
_entity_poly.pdbx_strand_id
1 'polypeptide(L)'
;MTSLNSQYSARKFSPTKSHSPCPICDDIKGKCRIASDNQDFVLCMTHPSDVGLVDWKYLGETNGGYFAGKYVRKRPESEAERQERRDRNLKLRMMQQKARRNDLAKLPDATERDRLYQSYLQKLVLND
;
A
#
# COMPACT_ATOMS: atom_id res chain seq x y z
N MET A 1 9.49 -34.53 -1.14
CA MET A 1 8.88 -33.21 -1.45
C MET A 1 9.43 -32.18 -0.46
N THR A 2 10.55 -31.55 -0.82
CA THR A 2 11.27 -30.60 0.02
C THR A 2 10.48 -29.30 0.10
N SER A 3 10.03 -28.98 1.31
CA SER A 3 9.19 -27.80 1.60
C SER A 3 9.95 -26.52 1.28
N LEU A 4 9.60 -25.87 0.17
CA LEU A 4 10.08 -24.54 -0.26
C LEU A 4 9.93 -23.47 0.85
N ASN A 5 9.05 -23.70 1.83
CA ASN A 5 8.85 -22.79 2.95
C ASN A 5 10.08 -22.59 3.84
N SER A 6 10.99 -23.57 3.92
CA SER A 6 12.17 -23.46 4.80
C SER A 6 13.27 -22.56 4.23
N GLN A 7 13.39 -22.44 2.91
CA GLN A 7 14.46 -21.68 2.27
C GLN A 7 14.33 -20.16 2.44
N TYR A 8 13.13 -19.64 2.66
CA TYR A 8 12.88 -18.20 2.79
C TYR A 8 12.94 -17.69 4.23
N SER A 9 12.86 -18.58 5.24
CA SER A 9 12.90 -18.19 6.66
C SER A 9 14.25 -17.64 7.12
N ALA A 10 15.35 -17.99 6.43
CA ALA A 10 16.70 -17.51 6.75
C ALA A 10 17.07 -16.18 6.07
N ARG A 11 16.19 -15.62 5.23
CA ARG A 11 16.49 -14.40 4.48
C ARG A 11 16.34 -13.15 5.34
N LYS A 12 17.28 -12.21 5.18
CA LYS A 12 17.17 -10.90 5.81
C LYS A 12 16.08 -10.10 5.09
N PHE A 13 15.07 -9.70 5.85
CA PHE A 13 13.95 -8.91 5.38
C PHE A 13 14.13 -7.43 5.74
N SER A 14 14.09 -6.57 4.74
CA SER A 14 14.16 -5.12 4.94
C SER A 14 12.75 -4.51 4.88
N PRO A 15 12.41 -3.56 5.77
CA PRO A 15 11.20 -2.76 5.62
C PRO A 15 11.18 -2.02 4.28
N THR A 16 9.98 -1.82 3.74
CA THR A 16 9.76 -0.93 2.60
C THR A 16 10.09 0.52 2.93
N LYS A 17 10.49 1.26 1.91
CA LYS A 17 10.92 2.68 2.03
C LYS A 17 10.77 3.36 0.68
N SER A 18 10.90 4.67 0.64
CA SER A 18 10.66 5.48 -0.57
C SER A 18 11.38 4.95 -1.83
N HIS A 19 12.66 4.56 -1.71
CA HIS A 19 13.46 4.05 -2.83
C HIS A 19 13.34 2.53 -3.07
N SER A 20 12.63 1.80 -2.21
CA SER A 20 12.32 0.38 -2.38
C SER A 20 10.91 0.11 -1.86
N PRO A 21 9.87 0.58 -2.59
CA PRO A 21 8.47 0.40 -2.21
C PRO A 21 8.04 -1.06 -2.33
N CYS A 22 6.97 -1.43 -1.64
CA CYS A 22 6.35 -2.74 -1.80
C CYS A 22 5.93 -2.94 -3.25
N PRO A 23 6.38 -4.01 -3.94
CA PRO A 23 5.99 -4.22 -5.32
C PRO A 23 4.55 -4.73 -5.50
N ILE A 24 3.87 -5.07 -4.38
CA ILE A 24 2.48 -5.54 -4.37
C ILE A 24 1.51 -4.39 -4.10
N CYS A 25 1.72 -3.65 -3.02
CA CYS A 25 0.78 -2.61 -2.56
C CYS A 25 1.37 -1.19 -2.55
N ASP A 26 2.60 -1.02 -3.04
CA ASP A 26 3.29 0.27 -3.15
C ASP A 26 3.58 0.99 -1.81
N ASP A 27 3.42 0.28 -0.69
CA ASP A 27 3.76 0.77 0.64
C ASP A 27 5.22 1.22 0.74
N ILE A 28 5.42 2.43 1.26
CA ILE A 28 6.72 3.07 1.54
C ILE A 28 6.92 3.40 3.01
N LYS A 29 5.92 3.11 3.85
CA LYS A 29 5.94 3.46 5.27
C LYS A 29 6.65 2.40 6.13
N GLY A 30 7.21 1.36 5.51
CA GLY A 30 7.89 0.27 6.22
C GLY A 30 6.95 -0.76 6.82
N LYS A 31 5.68 -0.80 6.38
CA LYS A 31 4.73 -1.82 6.84
C LYS A 31 5.06 -3.16 6.22
N CYS A 32 5.32 -3.19 4.91
CA CYS A 32 5.69 -4.41 4.21
C CYS A 32 7.20 -4.71 4.35
N ARG A 33 7.59 -5.96 4.12
CA ARG A 33 8.99 -6.39 4.14
C ARG A 33 9.36 -7.05 2.82
N ILE A 34 10.56 -6.77 2.33
CA ILE A 34 11.08 -7.33 1.07
C ILE A 34 12.38 -8.07 1.39
N ALA A 35 12.60 -9.22 0.77
CA ALA A 35 13.86 -9.95 0.91
C ALA A 35 15.00 -9.13 0.29
N SER A 36 16.12 -9.02 1.02
CA SER A 36 17.25 -8.15 0.64
C SER A 36 18.03 -8.64 -0.57
N ASP A 37 17.95 -9.93 -0.89
CA ASP A 37 18.68 -10.61 -1.96
C ASP A 37 17.95 -10.52 -3.31
N ASN A 38 16.62 -10.58 -3.31
CA ASN A 38 15.79 -10.31 -4.49
C ASN A 38 14.36 -9.91 -4.09
N GLN A 39 13.77 -8.94 -4.80
CA GLN A 39 12.40 -8.45 -4.54
C GLN A 39 11.31 -9.45 -4.96
N ASP A 40 11.68 -10.71 -5.18
CA ASP A 40 10.80 -11.78 -5.60
C ASP A 40 10.03 -12.37 -4.43
N PHE A 41 10.50 -12.19 -3.19
CA PHE A 41 9.78 -12.58 -1.98
C PHE A 41 9.39 -11.34 -1.17
N VAL A 42 8.09 -11.23 -0.87
CA VAL A 42 7.50 -10.07 -0.19
C VAL A 42 6.55 -10.53 0.90
N LEU A 43 6.64 -9.88 2.06
CA LEU A 43 5.65 -9.92 3.13
C LEU A 43 4.79 -8.66 3.03
N CYS A 44 3.56 -8.80 2.53
CA CYS A 44 2.65 -7.69 2.32
C CYS A 44 1.63 -7.60 3.46
N MET A 45 1.64 -6.51 4.23
CA MET A 45 0.63 -6.28 5.28
C MET A 45 -0.69 -5.73 4.74
N THR A 46 -0.69 -5.11 3.56
CA THR A 46 -1.93 -4.58 2.95
C THR A 46 -2.83 -5.69 2.43
N HIS A 47 -2.23 -6.78 1.95
CA HIS A 47 -2.95 -7.96 1.45
C HIS A 47 -2.50 -9.19 2.22
N PRO A 48 -3.00 -9.40 3.46
CA PRO A 48 -2.57 -10.51 4.29
C PRO A 48 -3.02 -11.88 3.75
N SER A 49 -4.17 -11.93 3.09
CA SER A 49 -4.76 -13.13 2.48
C SER A 49 -4.58 -13.17 0.96
N ASP A 50 -4.82 -14.33 0.34
CA ASP A 50 -4.74 -14.47 -1.12
C ASP A 50 -5.73 -13.57 -1.85
N VAL A 51 -5.20 -12.67 -2.68
CA VAL A 51 -5.97 -11.73 -3.53
C VAL A 51 -5.84 -12.06 -5.02
N GLY A 52 -5.27 -13.21 -5.39
CA GLY A 52 -5.26 -13.68 -6.78
C GLY A 52 -4.43 -12.84 -7.76
N LEU A 53 -3.33 -12.24 -7.29
CA LEU A 53 -2.48 -11.38 -8.12
C LEU A 53 -1.81 -12.18 -9.26
N VAL A 54 -1.93 -11.68 -10.50
CA VAL A 54 -1.50 -12.39 -11.72
C VAL A 54 -0.03 -12.82 -11.67
N ASP A 55 0.88 -11.92 -11.31
CA ASP A 55 2.33 -12.19 -11.30
C ASP A 55 2.85 -12.77 -9.98
N TRP A 56 1.98 -13.03 -9.00
CA TRP A 56 2.38 -13.45 -7.65
C TRP A 56 1.70 -14.77 -7.24
N LYS A 57 2.47 -15.62 -6.57
CA LYS A 57 1.99 -16.82 -5.91
C LYS A 57 1.91 -16.54 -4.42
N TYR A 58 0.72 -16.73 -3.86
CA TYR A 58 0.50 -16.69 -2.43
C TYR A 58 1.00 -17.97 -1.76
N LEU A 59 1.74 -17.84 -0.66
CA LEU A 59 2.33 -18.95 0.10
C LEU A 59 1.71 -19.13 1.49
N GLY A 60 0.69 -18.33 1.83
CA GLY A 60 0.08 -18.30 3.14
C GLY A 60 0.46 -17.06 3.95
N GLU A 61 0.05 -17.05 5.21
CA GLU A 61 0.24 -15.93 6.13
C GLU A 61 1.51 -16.12 6.96
N THR A 62 2.03 -15.04 7.50
CA THR A 62 3.05 -15.08 8.56
C THR A 62 2.44 -15.60 9.87
N ASN A 63 3.21 -16.38 10.60
CA ASN A 63 2.82 -16.88 11.91
C ASN A 63 3.38 -15.92 12.98
N GLY A 64 2.64 -15.70 14.08
CA GLY A 64 3.07 -14.88 15.20
C GLY A 64 2.55 -13.43 15.16
N GLY A 65 3.27 -12.50 15.80
CA GLY A 65 2.81 -11.11 16.01
C GLY A 65 2.89 -10.18 14.79
N TYR A 66 3.45 -10.64 13.68
CA TYR A 66 3.48 -9.89 12.43
C TYR A 66 2.48 -10.54 11.47
N PHE A 67 1.43 -9.83 11.08
CA PHE A 67 0.35 -10.33 10.21
C PHE A 67 0.52 -9.80 8.80
N ALA A 68 1.00 -10.64 7.90
CA ALA A 68 1.29 -10.31 6.51
C ALA A 68 1.13 -11.54 5.61
N GLY A 69 0.74 -11.30 4.35
CA GLY A 69 0.69 -12.33 3.33
C GLY A 69 2.07 -12.56 2.77
N LYS A 70 2.44 -13.83 2.59
CA LYS A 70 3.70 -14.25 1.96
C LYS A 70 3.46 -14.41 0.47
N TYR A 71 4.18 -13.64 -0.32
CA TYR A 71 4.08 -13.70 -1.77
C TYR A 71 5.45 -13.96 -2.38
N VAL A 72 5.46 -14.86 -3.36
CA VAL A 72 6.59 -15.09 -4.26
C VAL A 72 6.19 -14.74 -5.67
N ARG A 73 7.04 -14.01 -6.38
CA ARG A 73 6.80 -13.69 -7.78
C ARG A 73 6.89 -14.96 -8.62
N LYS A 74 5.94 -15.16 -9.54
CA LYS A 74 5.88 -16.36 -10.41
C LYS A 74 7.03 -16.40 -11.42
N ARG A 75 7.50 -15.23 -11.84
CA ARG A 75 8.62 -15.04 -12.77
C ARG A 75 9.54 -13.94 -12.23
N PRO A 76 10.86 -14.01 -12.48
CA PRO A 76 11.74 -12.89 -12.17
C PRO A 76 11.29 -11.64 -12.95
N GLU A 77 11.26 -10.50 -12.27
CA GLU A 77 11.01 -9.19 -12.88
C GLU A 77 12.34 -8.66 -13.44
N SER A 78 12.37 -8.29 -14.71
CA SER A 78 13.54 -7.63 -15.31
C SER A 78 13.77 -6.24 -14.71
N GLU A 79 14.99 -5.71 -14.76
CA GLU A 79 15.27 -4.35 -14.27
C GLU A 79 14.46 -3.28 -15.02
N ALA A 80 14.20 -3.49 -16.31
CA ALA A 80 13.38 -2.58 -17.12
C ALA A 80 11.92 -2.55 -16.63
N GLU A 81 11.29 -3.72 -16.44
CA GLU A 81 9.93 -3.82 -15.88
C GLU A 81 9.85 -3.24 -14.47
N ARG A 82 10.87 -3.48 -13.65
CA ARG A 82 10.98 -2.92 -12.31
C ARG A 82 11.03 -1.40 -12.35
N GLN A 83 11.81 -0.83 -13.26
CA GLN A 83 11.92 0.61 -13.42
C GLN A 83 10.59 1.20 -13.91
N GLU A 84 9.96 0.59 -14.91
CA GLU A 84 8.66 1.05 -15.42
C GLU A 84 7.60 1.05 -14.32
N ARG A 85 7.54 -0.01 -13.51
CA ARG A 85 6.63 -0.08 -12.36
C ARG A 85 6.91 1.04 -11.35
N ARG A 86 8.18 1.30 -11.03
CA ARG A 86 8.57 2.41 -10.14
C ARG A 86 8.11 3.76 -10.68
N ASP A 87 8.32 4.00 -11.97
CA ASP A 87 7.95 5.26 -12.62
C ASP A 87 6.43 5.44 -12.68
N ARG A 88 5.70 4.36 -13.00
CA ARG A 88 4.23 4.35 -13.00
C ARG A 88 3.68 4.66 -11.61
N ASN A 89 4.20 3.99 -10.57
CA ASN A 89 3.78 4.20 -9.19
C ASN A 89 4.12 5.62 -8.71
N LEU A 90 5.29 6.15 -9.08
CA LEU A 90 5.67 7.52 -8.76
C LEU A 90 4.68 8.53 -9.37
N LYS A 91 4.33 8.37 -10.65
CA LYS A 91 3.33 9.21 -11.32
C LYS A 91 1.98 9.14 -10.61
N LEU A 92 1.51 7.94 -10.26
CA LEU A 92 0.27 7.75 -9.51
C LEU A 92 0.28 8.50 -8.18
N ARG A 93 1.37 8.43 -7.41
CA ARG A 93 1.51 9.15 -6.14
C ARG A 93 1.47 10.66 -6.33
N MET A 94 2.15 11.19 -7.35
CA MET A 94 2.14 12.62 -7.65
C MET A 94 0.73 13.09 -8.03
N MET A 95 0.01 12.29 -8.83
CA MET A 95 -1.38 12.60 -9.19
C MET A 95 -2.30 12.59 -7.96
N GLN A 96 -2.19 11.59 -7.08
CA GLN A 96 -2.96 11.54 -5.83
C GLN A 96 -2.64 12.71 -4.90
N GLN A 97 -1.37 13.11 -4.80
CA GLN A 97 -0.98 14.27 -4.01
C GLN A 97 -1.56 15.56 -4.58
N LYS A 98 -1.52 15.73 -5.91
CA LYS A 98 -2.14 16.87 -6.60
C LYS A 98 -3.66 16.90 -6.39
N ALA A 99 -4.32 15.76 -6.52
CA ALA A 99 -5.77 15.63 -6.27
C ALA A 99 -6.12 16.04 -4.83
N ARG A 100 -5.43 15.46 -3.83
CA ARG A 100 -5.62 15.84 -2.42
C ARG A 100 -5.41 17.33 -2.18
N ARG A 101 -4.38 17.93 -2.77
CA ARG A 101 -4.13 19.37 -2.64
C ARG A 101 -5.27 20.19 -3.26
N ASN A 102 -5.76 19.78 -4.43
CA ASN A 102 -6.88 20.44 -5.08
C ASN A 102 -8.17 20.30 -4.26
N ASP A 103 -8.42 19.14 -3.66
CA ASP A 103 -9.59 18.92 -2.81
C ASP A 103 -9.53 19.77 -1.53
N LEU A 104 -8.35 19.87 -0.90
CA LEU A 104 -8.12 20.77 0.23
C LEU A 104 -8.34 22.25 -0.14
N ALA A 105 -7.93 22.65 -1.35
CA ALA A 105 -8.14 24.01 -1.84
C ALA A 105 -9.61 24.35 -2.13
N LYS A 106 -10.48 23.34 -2.28
CA LYS A 106 -11.94 23.53 -2.45
C LYS A 106 -12.69 23.55 -1.11
N LEU A 107 -12.02 23.26 0.01
CA LEU A 107 -12.69 23.28 1.31
C LEU A 107 -13.11 24.72 1.65
N PRO A 108 -14.32 24.93 2.18
CA PRO A 108 -14.76 26.25 2.58
C PRO A 108 -13.86 26.81 3.67
N ASP A 109 -13.67 28.12 3.67
CA ASP A 109 -12.89 28.78 4.71
C ASP A 109 -13.62 28.75 6.08
N ALA A 110 -13.00 29.30 7.13
CA ALA A 110 -13.60 29.28 8.46
C ALA A 110 -14.97 29.98 8.52
N THR A 111 -15.12 31.10 7.81
CA THR A 111 -16.36 31.89 7.79
C THR A 111 -17.45 31.18 6.99
N GLU A 112 -17.11 30.60 5.84
CA GLU A 112 -18.05 29.81 5.05
C GLU A 112 -18.50 28.54 5.78
N ARG A 113 -17.58 27.84 6.47
CA ARG A 113 -17.93 26.69 7.30
C ARG A 113 -18.88 27.05 8.44
N ASP A 114 -18.67 28.18 9.12
CA ASP A 114 -19.56 28.65 10.17
C ASP A 114 -20.97 28.97 9.62
N ARG A 115 -21.06 29.69 8.49
CA ARG A 115 -22.34 29.95 7.81
C ARG A 115 -23.09 28.67 7.46
N LEU A 116 -22.39 27.68 6.90
CA LEU A 116 -22.96 26.36 6.58
C LEU A 116 -23.48 25.69 7.85
N TYR A 117 -22.69 25.67 8.92
CA TYR A 117 -23.06 25.08 10.20
C TYR A 117 -24.32 25.73 10.79
N GLN A 118 -24.38 27.06 10.84
CA GLN A 118 -25.57 27.80 11.30
C GLN A 118 -26.80 27.47 10.44
N SER A 119 -26.64 27.37 9.12
CA SER A 119 -27.74 26.99 8.21
C SER A 119 -28.29 25.58 8.49
N TYR A 120 -27.42 24.64 8.89
CA TYR A 120 -27.84 23.30 9.26
C TYR A 120 -28.57 23.30 10.60
N LEU A 121 -28.07 24.04 11.60
CA LEU A 121 -28.73 24.17 12.91
C LEU A 121 -30.15 24.71 12.77
N GLN A 122 -30.36 25.74 11.93
CA GLN A 122 -31.70 26.29 11.70
C GLN A 122 -32.69 25.27 11.12
N LYS A 123 -32.22 24.32 10.31
CA LYS A 123 -33.04 23.25 9.72
C LYS A 123 -33.33 22.11 10.69
N LEU A 124 -32.54 22.00 11.76
CA LEU A 124 -32.66 20.95 12.78
C LEU A 124 -33.51 21.39 13.98
N VAL A 125 -34.00 22.64 14.00
CA VAL A 125 -35.00 23.06 14.97
C VAL A 125 -36.29 22.31 14.66
N LEU A 126 -36.63 21.34 15.50
CA LEU A 126 -37.95 20.71 15.52
C LEU A 126 -38.97 21.82 15.78
N ASN A 127 -39.91 22.00 14.86
CA ASN A 127 -41.10 22.79 15.14
C ASN A 127 -41.84 22.08 16.29
N ASP A 128 -42.08 22.78 17.39
CA ASP A 128 -42.93 22.32 18.51
C ASP A 128 -44.34 21.95 18.02
#